data_AF-A0A6S6RX74-F1
#
_entry.id   AF-A0A6S6RX74-F1
#
_cell.length_a   1.000
_cell.length_b   1.000
_cell.length_c   1.000
_cell.angle_alpha   90.00
_cell.angle_beta   90.00
_cell.angle_gamma   90.00
#
_symmetry.space_group_name_H-M   'P 1'
#
loop_
_entity.id
_entity.type
_entity.pdbx_description
1 polymer ?
#
loop_
_entity_poly.entity_id
_entity_poly.type
_entity_poly.pdbx_seq_one_letter_code
_entity_poly.pdbx_strand_id
1 'polypeptide(L)'
;MIKKIFALMVVLGSVLVCGEEQEEKKMHSILEDKPSFSVRMETEYSNFIVTLNGVKVFKELGGSPTILEVPVNHLMTSGDNELKVQLIAWDDTDYKLHKELLCKVSLRVKKYDDFSIEPKTISTITYNNKQEKALKTSSLEGKYNSKKDFLLDEKGDVVISDIETSPLTFYQGDKIAGVNLTQNINLETPFPRWKFLDSENIIEKRYDELSNDEYNKLRETKDIKEFFTVHKKIYDALMKKDVDSIIDMFDERNSEMDIAMYYKNPYYKNRLYEKLKKNVNDDSRELLKWDESKMYFFIEENGKLIYIDGAIAFNDKDGSTSTSYPMLFRKEKDKWIITR
;
A
#
# COMPACT_ATOMS: atom_id res chain seq x y z
N MET A 1 59.06 -14.00 79.65
CA MET A 1 60.19 -14.86 79.24
C MET A 1 59.61 -16.01 78.42
N ILE A 2 59.95 -16.08 77.12
CA ILE A 2 60.06 -17.31 76.30
C ILE A 2 58.76 -18.09 75.90
N LYS A 3 58.54 -18.12 74.56
CA LYS A 3 58.10 -19.23 73.65
C LYS A 3 56.60 -19.61 73.61
N LYS A 4 55.94 -19.39 72.45
CA LYS A 4 55.65 -20.36 71.33
C LYS A 4 54.41 -21.24 71.65
N ILE A 5 53.44 -21.55 70.79
CA ILE A 5 53.43 -21.89 69.35
C ILE A 5 51.96 -21.91 68.84
N PHE A 6 51.80 -21.57 67.55
CA PHE A 6 50.76 -21.90 66.55
C PHE A 6 49.45 -22.63 66.93
N ALA A 7 48.34 -22.06 66.44
CA ALA A 7 47.38 -22.81 65.62
C ALA A 7 46.81 -21.88 64.52
N LEU A 8 46.99 -22.33 63.28
CA LEU A 8 46.64 -21.67 62.03
C LEU A 8 45.17 -21.96 61.71
N MET A 9 44.30 -20.95 61.66
CA MET A 9 42.96 -21.07 61.05
C MET A 9 42.94 -20.25 59.76
N VAL A 10 42.97 -20.97 58.64
CA VAL A 10 42.74 -20.44 57.30
C VAL A 10 41.25 -20.18 57.16
N VAL A 11 40.84 -18.91 57.17
CA VAL A 11 39.51 -18.49 56.73
C VAL A 11 39.63 -18.15 55.25
N LEU A 12 39.30 -19.12 54.38
CA LEU A 12 39.15 -18.88 52.95
C LEU A 12 37.81 -18.16 52.74
N GLY A 13 37.88 -16.91 52.29
CA GLY A 13 36.71 -16.14 51.87
C GLY A 13 36.16 -16.65 50.54
N SER A 14 34.91 -17.06 50.54
CA SER A 14 34.09 -17.21 49.33
C SER A 14 33.15 -16.02 49.23
N VAL A 15 33.61 -14.95 48.56
CA VAL A 15 32.72 -13.91 48.04
C VAL A 15 32.02 -14.51 46.82
N LEU A 16 30.77 -14.95 47.02
CA LEU A 16 29.83 -15.26 45.95
C LEU A 16 29.54 -13.95 45.20
N VAL A 17 30.28 -13.72 44.12
CA VAL A 17 29.86 -12.81 43.05
C VAL A 17 28.79 -13.56 42.27
N CYS A 18 27.53 -13.41 42.68
CA CYS A 18 26.40 -13.66 41.78
C CYS A 18 26.46 -12.59 40.70
N GLY A 19 27.14 -12.89 39.59
CA GLY A 19 26.88 -12.22 38.34
C GLY A 19 25.50 -12.67 37.88
N GLU A 20 24.48 -11.86 38.15
CA GLU A 20 23.30 -11.83 37.28
C GLU A 20 23.81 -11.34 35.93
N GLU A 21 24.11 -12.27 35.03
CA GLU A 21 23.99 -11.99 33.60
C GLU A 21 22.53 -11.61 33.39
N GLN A 22 22.25 -10.30 33.41
CA GLN A 22 21.10 -9.77 32.70
C GLN A 22 21.29 -10.20 31.24
N GLU A 23 20.63 -11.28 30.84
CA GLU A 23 20.30 -11.49 29.44
C GLU A 23 19.67 -10.17 28.98
N GLU A 24 20.44 -9.37 28.23
CA GLU A 24 19.87 -8.33 27.38
C GLU A 24 18.80 -9.04 26.57
N LYS A 25 17.53 -8.88 26.97
CA LYS A 25 16.39 -9.18 26.11
C LYS A 25 16.66 -8.41 24.84
N LYS A 26 17.23 -9.08 23.83
CA LYS A 26 17.45 -8.51 22.51
C LYS A 26 16.10 -7.98 22.09
N MET A 27 15.96 -6.66 22.10
CA MET A 27 14.73 -6.03 21.61
C MET A 27 14.63 -6.41 20.14
N HIS A 28 13.74 -7.34 19.85
CA HIS A 28 13.45 -7.76 18.50
C HIS A 28 12.78 -6.59 17.77
N SER A 29 13.19 -6.35 16.53
CA SER A 29 12.56 -5.31 15.72
C SER A 29 11.13 -5.72 15.37
N ILE A 30 10.19 -4.78 15.44
CA ILE A 30 8.83 -4.98 14.96
C ILE A 30 8.78 -5.28 13.45
N LEU A 31 9.83 -4.92 12.71
CA LEU A 31 9.97 -5.16 11.28
C LEU A 31 10.34 -6.61 10.96
N GLU A 32 10.88 -7.37 11.93
CA GLU A 32 11.32 -8.77 11.72
C GLU A 32 10.20 -9.78 12.03
N ASP A 33 9.28 -9.47 12.95
CA ASP A 33 8.31 -10.42 13.51
C ASP A 33 6.89 -10.18 12.98
N LYS A 34 6.68 -10.54 11.70
CA LYS A 34 5.40 -10.38 10.98
C LYS A 34 4.82 -8.96 11.11
N PRO A 35 5.51 -7.93 10.58
CA PRO A 35 4.98 -6.57 10.58
C PRO A 35 3.67 -6.45 9.79
N SER A 36 2.71 -5.72 10.36
CA SER A 36 1.49 -5.27 9.72
C SER A 36 1.56 -3.76 9.53
N PHE A 37 1.80 -3.35 8.29
CA PHE A 37 1.89 -1.98 7.85
C PHE A 37 0.51 -1.44 7.45
N SER A 38 0.27 -0.19 7.79
CA SER A 38 -0.91 0.57 7.39
C SER A 38 -0.55 2.00 7.02
N VAL A 39 -1.34 2.58 6.14
CA VAL A 39 -1.31 4.02 5.88
C VAL A 39 -2.54 4.63 6.54
N ARG A 40 -2.30 5.54 7.48
CA ARG A 40 -3.33 6.31 8.16
C ARG A 40 -3.43 7.70 7.56
N MET A 41 -4.65 8.13 7.27
CA MET A 41 -4.97 9.42 6.67
C MET A 41 -5.91 10.17 7.61
N GLU A 42 -5.56 11.42 7.92
CA GLU A 42 -6.35 12.37 8.70
C GLU A 42 -6.39 13.68 7.91
N THR A 43 -7.56 14.03 7.36
CA THR A 43 -7.69 15.17 6.46
C THR A 43 -8.91 16.04 6.76
N GLU A 44 -8.78 17.33 6.46
CA GLU A 44 -9.84 18.33 6.49
C GLU A 44 -9.70 19.25 5.25
N TYR A 45 -10.81 19.53 4.57
CA TYR A 45 -10.85 20.41 3.39
C TYR A 45 -9.83 20.03 2.29
N SER A 46 -9.59 18.74 2.10
CA SER A 46 -8.52 18.23 1.21
C SER A 46 -9.10 17.34 0.13
N ASN A 47 -8.81 17.67 -1.13
CA ASN A 47 -8.90 16.71 -2.23
C ASN A 47 -7.52 16.06 -2.35
N PHE A 48 -7.44 14.74 -2.29
CA PHE A 48 -6.16 14.06 -2.25
C PHE A 48 -6.16 12.65 -2.85
N ILE A 49 -4.98 12.23 -3.28
CA ILE A 49 -4.66 10.85 -3.66
C ILE A 49 -3.42 10.45 -2.87
N VAL A 50 -3.46 9.27 -2.23
CA VAL A 50 -2.29 8.67 -1.60
C VAL A 50 -1.85 7.47 -2.40
N THR A 51 -0.58 7.44 -2.79
CA THR A 51 0.06 6.29 -3.45
C THR A 51 1.22 5.79 -2.60
N LEU A 52 1.45 4.48 -2.66
CA LEU A 52 2.61 3.82 -2.10
C LEU A 52 3.24 2.98 -3.20
N ASN A 53 4.52 3.21 -3.50
CA ASN A 53 5.24 2.57 -4.61
C ASN A 53 4.51 2.76 -5.95
N GLY A 54 3.94 3.96 -6.14
CA GLY A 54 3.16 4.36 -7.31
C GLY A 54 1.85 3.59 -7.51
N VAL A 55 1.37 2.86 -6.50
CA VAL A 55 0.05 2.21 -6.48
C VAL A 55 -0.88 2.97 -5.54
N LYS A 56 -2.08 3.30 -6.00
CA LYS A 56 -3.10 4.00 -5.22
C LYS A 56 -3.53 3.21 -3.99
N VAL A 57 -3.38 3.85 -2.83
CA VAL A 57 -3.88 3.37 -1.53
C VAL A 57 -5.29 3.88 -1.29
N PHE A 58 -5.52 5.17 -1.52
CA PHE A 58 -6.82 5.81 -1.32
C PHE A 58 -6.92 7.12 -2.13
N LYS A 59 -8.15 7.55 -2.41
CA LYS A 59 -8.47 8.79 -3.13
C LYS A 59 -9.78 9.38 -2.61
N GLU A 60 -9.78 10.68 -2.37
CA GLU A 60 -10.94 11.48 -1.98
C GLU A 60 -10.90 12.81 -2.73
N LEU A 61 -11.91 13.11 -3.54
CA LEU A 61 -11.96 14.33 -4.38
C LEU A 61 -13.12 15.27 -4.03
N GLY A 62 -13.95 14.92 -3.05
CA GLY A 62 -15.07 15.72 -2.58
C GLY A 62 -14.74 16.62 -1.39
N GLY A 63 -13.50 16.61 -0.90
CA GLY A 63 -13.04 17.51 0.16
C GLY A 63 -13.57 17.17 1.56
N SER A 64 -14.22 16.02 1.71
CA SER A 64 -14.81 15.58 2.97
C SER A 64 -13.73 15.25 4.01
N PRO A 65 -13.95 15.58 5.31
CA PRO A 65 -13.04 15.15 6.37
C PRO A 65 -12.90 13.62 6.37
N THR A 66 -11.66 13.15 6.37
CA THR A 66 -11.36 11.71 6.31
C THR A 66 -10.48 11.31 7.47
N ILE A 67 -10.90 10.29 8.22
CA ILE A 67 -10.04 9.55 9.16
C ILE A 67 -10.13 8.07 8.78
N LEU A 68 -9.09 7.56 8.15
CA LEU A 68 -9.06 6.21 7.59
C LEU A 68 -7.69 5.57 7.81
N GLU A 69 -7.68 4.25 7.99
CA GLU A 69 -6.44 3.46 8.05
C GLU A 69 -6.57 2.26 7.11
N VAL A 70 -5.66 2.15 6.15
CA VAL A 70 -5.68 1.12 5.08
C VAL A 70 -4.47 0.20 5.25
N PRO A 71 -4.63 -1.14 5.28
CA PRO A 71 -3.51 -2.06 5.35
C PRO A 71 -2.74 -2.10 4.02
N VAL A 72 -1.41 -2.05 4.06
CA VAL A 72 -0.57 -1.87 2.85
C VAL A 72 0.55 -2.90 2.69
N ASN A 73 0.57 -4.00 3.46
CA ASN A 73 1.60 -5.05 3.35
C ASN A 73 1.86 -5.51 1.91
N HIS A 74 0.80 -5.64 1.11
CA HIS A 74 0.83 -6.09 -0.28
C HIS A 74 1.44 -5.06 -1.26
N LEU A 75 1.78 -3.87 -0.77
CA LEU A 75 2.43 -2.78 -1.50
C LEU A 75 3.84 -2.48 -0.96
N MET A 76 4.16 -2.89 0.26
CA MET A 76 5.47 -2.68 0.89
C MET A 76 6.58 -3.50 0.22
N THR A 77 7.79 -2.96 0.19
CA THR A 77 9.00 -3.62 -0.31
C THR A 77 10.08 -3.65 0.76
N SER A 78 10.98 -4.64 0.69
CA SER A 78 12.29 -4.51 1.36
C SER A 78 13.16 -3.55 0.57
N GLY A 79 13.78 -2.59 1.28
CA GLY A 79 14.53 -1.49 0.70
C GLY A 79 13.64 -0.26 0.50
N ASP A 80 13.74 0.35 -0.68
CA ASP A 80 13.11 1.65 -0.96
C ASP A 80 11.60 1.54 -1.16
N ASN A 81 10.87 2.36 -0.40
CA ASN A 81 9.45 2.60 -0.54
C ASN A 81 9.19 4.09 -0.76
N GLU A 82 8.34 4.44 -1.72
CA GLU A 82 7.91 5.82 -1.98
C GLU A 82 6.49 6.03 -1.46
N LEU A 83 6.32 6.89 -0.43
CA LEU A 83 5.01 7.39 -0.02
C LEU A 83 4.77 8.74 -0.67
N LYS A 84 3.69 8.85 -1.44
CA LYS A 84 3.34 10.08 -2.15
C LYS A 84 1.92 10.52 -1.84
N VAL A 85 1.76 11.82 -1.62
CA VAL A 85 0.49 12.49 -1.38
C VAL A 85 0.31 13.56 -2.45
N GLN A 86 -0.73 13.41 -3.25
CA GLN A 86 -1.12 14.38 -4.25
C GLN A 86 -2.26 15.21 -3.67
N LEU A 87 -2.02 16.49 -3.38
CA LEU A 87 -3.07 17.42 -2.93
C LEU A 87 -3.59 18.20 -4.12
N ILE A 88 -4.90 18.26 -4.26
CA ILE A 88 -5.58 18.77 -5.45
C ILE A 88 -6.31 20.08 -5.08
N ALA A 89 -6.19 21.10 -5.94
CA ALA A 89 -6.89 22.37 -5.75
C ALA A 89 -8.41 22.18 -5.84
N TRP A 90 -9.16 23.04 -5.14
CA TRP A 90 -10.62 23.01 -5.13
C TRP A 90 -11.25 23.76 -6.31
N ASP A 91 -10.52 24.70 -6.91
CA ASP A 91 -11.01 25.61 -7.95
C ASP A 91 -10.08 25.59 -9.16
N ASP A 92 -10.67 25.34 -10.34
CA ASP A 92 -10.00 25.24 -11.64
C ASP A 92 -9.48 26.60 -12.15
N THR A 93 -9.93 27.71 -11.55
CA THR A 93 -9.58 29.06 -12.03
C THR A 93 -8.26 29.59 -11.47
N ASP A 94 -7.93 29.24 -10.22
CA ASP A 94 -6.80 29.84 -9.49
C ASP A 94 -5.77 28.82 -9.00
N TYR A 95 -6.05 27.51 -9.13
CA TYR A 95 -5.12 26.43 -8.76
C TYR A 95 -4.64 26.45 -7.31
N LYS A 96 -5.41 27.08 -6.42
CA LYS A 96 -5.06 27.23 -5.01
C LYS A 96 -5.67 26.12 -4.18
N LEU A 97 -4.84 25.52 -3.32
CA LEU A 97 -5.31 24.65 -2.25
C LEU A 97 -6.17 25.44 -1.26
N HIS A 98 -7.16 24.78 -0.67
CA HIS A 98 -8.03 25.41 0.32
C HIS A 98 -7.19 25.99 1.48
N LYS A 99 -7.49 27.24 1.90
CA LYS A 99 -6.72 27.93 2.96
C LYS A 99 -6.71 27.18 4.29
N GLU A 100 -7.74 26.37 4.52
CA GLU A 100 -7.91 25.57 5.73
C GLU A 100 -7.47 24.12 5.57
N LEU A 101 -6.88 23.75 4.43
CA LEU A 101 -6.47 22.38 4.15
C LEU A 101 -5.52 21.86 5.23
N LEU A 102 -5.90 20.72 5.79
CA LEU A 102 -5.03 19.87 6.60
C LEU A 102 -5.03 18.48 5.96
N CYS A 103 -3.85 17.96 5.67
CA CYS A 103 -3.68 16.58 5.25
C CYS A 103 -2.51 15.98 6.01
N LYS A 104 -2.77 14.93 6.77
CA LYS A 104 -1.75 14.16 7.48
C LYS A 104 -1.85 12.71 7.02
N VAL A 105 -0.75 12.20 6.47
CA VAL A 105 -0.63 10.82 6.00
C VAL A 105 0.56 10.18 6.71
N SER A 106 0.32 9.08 7.41
CA SER A 106 1.34 8.38 8.18
C SER A 106 1.46 6.92 7.77
N LEU A 107 2.68 6.46 7.47
CA LEU A 107 3.00 5.04 7.41
C LEU A 107 3.20 4.53 8.84
N ARG A 108 2.43 3.51 9.23
CA ARG A 108 2.44 2.92 10.57
C ARG A 108 2.74 1.43 10.49
N VAL A 109 3.23 0.86 11.59
CA VAL A 109 3.47 -0.58 11.73
C VAL A 109 3.09 -1.07 13.12
N LYS A 110 2.53 -2.27 13.16
CA LYS A 110 2.39 -3.06 14.39
C LYS A 110 2.76 -4.51 14.12
N LYS A 111 2.87 -5.32 15.18
CA LYS A 111 2.94 -6.76 15.03
C LYS A 111 1.58 -7.30 14.54
N TYR A 112 1.60 -8.21 13.57
CA TYR A 112 0.38 -8.88 13.10
C TYR A 112 -0.30 -9.66 14.23
N ASP A 113 -1.63 -9.67 14.23
CA ASP A 113 -2.48 -10.26 15.29
C ASP A 113 -2.26 -9.73 16.72
N ASP A 114 -1.46 -8.67 16.90
CA ASP A 114 -1.38 -7.96 18.17
C ASP A 114 -2.35 -6.77 18.19
N PHE A 115 -3.53 -7.00 18.77
CA PHE A 115 -4.56 -5.98 18.93
C PHE A 115 -4.37 -5.14 20.19
N SER A 116 -3.40 -5.48 21.05
CA SER A 116 -3.16 -4.79 22.32
C SER A 116 -2.18 -3.63 22.20
N ILE A 117 -1.39 -3.60 21.13
CA ILE A 117 -0.37 -2.59 20.88
C ILE A 117 -0.85 -1.59 19.82
N GLU A 118 -0.80 -0.31 20.17
CA GLU A 118 -1.04 0.78 19.21
C GLU A 118 0.03 0.76 18.10
N PRO A 119 -0.37 0.93 16.82
CA PRO A 119 0.61 0.99 15.74
C PRO A 119 1.60 2.15 15.92
N LYS A 120 2.88 1.87 15.74
CA LYS A 120 3.96 2.85 15.77
C LYS A 120 4.06 3.55 14.43
N THR A 121 4.29 4.87 14.45
CA THR A 121 4.47 5.65 13.22
C THR A 121 5.91 5.54 12.75
N ILE A 122 6.09 5.14 11.49
CA ILE A 122 7.39 5.10 10.82
C ILE A 122 7.67 6.47 10.21
N SER A 123 6.75 6.95 9.36
CA SER A 123 6.88 8.26 8.72
C SER A 123 5.55 9.00 8.68
N THR A 124 5.61 10.32 8.58
CA THR A 124 4.44 11.20 8.42
C THR A 124 4.74 12.33 7.44
N ILE A 125 3.85 12.50 6.46
CA ILE A 125 3.73 13.70 5.63
C ILE A 125 2.54 14.49 6.18
N THR A 126 2.78 15.68 6.72
CA THR A 126 1.72 16.62 7.09
C THR A 126 1.81 17.87 6.23
N TYR A 127 0.71 18.25 5.60
CA TYR A 127 0.54 19.54 4.95
C TYR A 127 -0.57 20.32 5.65
N ASN A 128 -0.23 21.47 6.23
CA ASN A 128 -1.19 22.36 6.89
C ASN A 128 -1.10 23.75 6.28
N ASN A 129 -2.07 24.10 5.44
CA ASN A 129 -2.08 25.37 4.71
C ASN A 129 -2.35 26.60 5.62
N LYS A 130 -2.72 26.37 6.89
CA LYS A 130 -2.86 27.43 7.91
C LYS A 130 -1.51 27.87 8.50
N GLN A 131 -0.44 27.08 8.30
CA GLN A 131 0.88 27.34 8.87
C GLN A 131 1.80 28.06 7.88
N GLU A 132 2.69 28.91 8.40
CA GLU A 132 3.72 29.58 7.60
C GLU A 132 4.64 28.57 6.87
N LYS A 133 4.94 27.46 7.53
CA LYS A 133 5.65 26.31 6.94
C LYS A 133 4.71 25.12 6.91
N ALA A 134 4.09 24.88 5.75
CA ALA A 134 3.03 23.88 5.60
C ALA A 134 3.46 22.46 6.02
N LEU A 135 4.75 22.11 5.88
CA LEU A 135 5.31 20.79 6.19
C LEU A 135 5.96 20.67 7.58
N LYS A 136 5.78 21.66 8.46
CA LYS A 136 6.53 21.77 9.74
C LYS A 136 6.42 20.53 10.65
N THR A 137 5.29 19.82 10.60
CA THR A 137 5.03 18.66 11.50
C THR A 137 5.22 17.31 10.83
N SER A 138 5.84 17.29 9.65
CA SER A 138 6.24 16.05 8.98
C SER A 138 7.44 15.39 9.67
N SER A 139 7.67 14.11 9.37
CA SER A 139 8.90 13.43 9.74
C SER A 139 10.10 14.12 9.10
N LEU A 140 11.18 14.26 9.86
CA LEU A 140 12.43 14.83 9.38
C LEU A 140 13.21 13.78 8.60
N GLU A 141 14.10 14.24 7.72
CA GLU A 141 15.09 13.34 7.14
C GLU A 141 16.01 12.75 8.21
N GLY A 142 16.46 11.52 7.99
CA GLY A 142 17.44 10.88 8.85
C GLY A 142 17.22 9.40 9.06
N LYS A 143 17.96 8.86 10.02
CA LYS A 143 17.91 7.46 10.42
C LYS A 143 17.07 7.28 11.67
N TYR A 144 16.20 6.29 11.65
CA TYR A 144 15.23 5.97 12.69
C TYR A 144 15.42 4.54 13.16
N ASN A 145 15.26 4.30 14.46
CA ASN A 145 15.52 2.99 15.06
C ASN A 145 14.22 2.27 15.44
N SER A 146 13.89 1.19 14.75
CA SER A 146 12.69 0.38 14.96
C SER A 146 12.62 -0.27 16.36
N LYS A 147 13.78 -0.45 17.02
CA LYS A 147 13.91 -0.96 18.39
C LYS A 147 13.76 0.15 19.44
N LYS A 148 13.78 1.42 19.04
CA LYS A 148 13.60 2.59 19.91
C LYS A 148 12.44 3.46 19.42
N ASP A 149 11.31 2.81 19.16
CA ASP A 149 10.05 3.48 18.79
C ASP A 149 10.14 4.41 17.58
N PHE A 150 11.02 4.10 16.62
CA PHE A 150 11.27 4.95 15.45
C PHE A 150 11.61 6.38 15.86
N LEU A 151 12.52 6.52 16.83
CA LEU A 151 13.20 7.78 17.15
C LEU A 151 14.46 7.93 16.30
N LEU A 152 14.86 9.18 16.04
CA LEU A 152 16.11 9.50 15.34
C LEU A 152 17.31 8.89 16.07
N ASP A 153 18.14 8.16 15.34
CA ASP A 153 19.32 7.45 15.84
C ASP A 153 20.30 7.21 14.68
N GLU A 154 21.56 7.59 14.85
CA GLU A 154 22.63 7.37 13.87
C GLU A 154 22.83 5.89 13.48
N LYS A 155 22.42 4.97 14.37
CA LYS A 155 22.43 3.52 14.17
C LYS A 155 21.05 2.96 13.80
N GLY A 156 20.14 3.81 13.37
CA GLY A 156 18.80 3.43 12.91
C GLY A 156 18.83 2.52 11.68
N ASP A 157 17.83 1.65 11.61
CA ASP A 157 17.59 0.65 10.56
C ASP A 157 16.51 1.07 9.56
N VAL A 158 15.92 2.25 9.75
CA VAL A 158 15.00 2.89 8.80
C VAL A 158 15.59 4.22 8.38
N VAL A 159 15.61 4.51 7.08
CA VAL A 159 16.07 5.81 6.54
C VAL A 159 14.88 6.52 5.92
N ILE A 160 14.65 7.78 6.30
CA ILE A 160 13.60 8.63 5.76
C ILE A 160 14.26 9.80 5.03
N SER A 161 13.85 10.07 3.80
CA SER A 161 14.31 11.23 3.04
C SER A 161 13.57 12.50 3.46
N ASP A 162 14.11 13.65 3.06
CA ASP A 162 13.33 14.88 3.06
C ASP A 162 12.10 14.75 2.13
N ILE A 163 11.10 15.60 2.35
CA ILE A 163 9.89 15.63 1.53
C ILE A 163 10.14 16.48 0.29
N GLU A 164 10.10 15.83 -0.86
CA GLU A 164 10.17 16.51 -2.14
C GLU A 164 8.78 17.08 -2.50
N THR A 165 8.76 18.36 -2.85
CA THR A 165 7.55 19.07 -3.27
C THR A 165 7.66 19.40 -4.75
N SER A 166 6.68 19.00 -5.56
CA SER A 166 6.62 19.37 -6.98
C SER A 166 5.20 19.79 -7.38
N PRO A 167 5.07 20.67 -8.39
CA PRO A 167 3.75 20.99 -8.95
C PRO A 167 3.07 19.72 -9.46
N LEU A 168 1.79 19.57 -9.18
CA LEU A 168 0.93 18.58 -9.81
C LEU A 168 0.13 19.26 -10.91
N THR A 169 0.07 18.63 -12.08
CA THR A 169 -0.83 19.02 -13.15
C THR A 169 -1.32 17.75 -13.84
N PHE A 170 -2.63 17.56 -13.91
CA PHE A 170 -3.21 16.46 -14.68
C PHE A 170 -4.53 16.86 -15.33
N TYR A 171 -4.94 16.10 -16.34
CA TYR A 171 -6.17 16.34 -17.08
C TYR A 171 -7.28 15.41 -16.60
N GLN A 172 -8.40 15.98 -16.17
CA GLN A 172 -9.63 15.25 -15.87
C GLN A 172 -10.83 16.07 -16.37
N GLY A 173 -11.02 16.09 -17.70
CA GLY A 173 -11.95 17.01 -18.36
C GLY A 173 -11.33 18.40 -18.54
N ASP A 174 -10.91 19.01 -17.43
CA ASP A 174 -10.16 20.27 -17.38
C ASP A 174 -8.75 20.07 -16.80
N LYS A 175 -7.89 21.08 -16.96
CA LYS A 175 -6.55 21.10 -16.36
C LYS A 175 -6.71 21.34 -14.86
N ILE A 176 -6.36 20.35 -14.05
CA ILE A 176 -6.36 20.43 -12.60
C ILE A 176 -4.91 20.66 -12.15
N ALA A 177 -4.72 21.47 -11.10
CA ALA A 177 -3.41 21.63 -10.48
C ALA A 177 -3.44 21.28 -9.00
N GLY A 178 -2.24 21.15 -8.45
CA GLY A 178 -2.05 20.81 -7.06
C GLY A 178 -0.57 20.75 -6.69
N VAL A 179 -0.27 19.97 -5.67
CA VAL A 179 1.10 19.71 -5.23
C VAL A 179 1.30 18.23 -4.96
N ASN A 180 2.41 17.68 -5.43
CA ASN A 180 2.89 16.38 -5.04
C ASN A 180 3.83 16.55 -3.85
N LEU A 181 3.63 15.73 -2.82
CA LEU A 181 4.51 15.58 -1.68
C LEU A 181 5.01 14.15 -1.70
N THR A 182 6.32 13.96 -1.85
CA THR A 182 6.93 12.63 -2.00
C THR A 182 7.97 12.42 -0.90
N GLN A 183 7.93 11.26 -0.26
CA GLN A 183 8.91 10.88 0.75
C GLN A 183 9.36 9.44 0.54
N ASN A 184 10.65 9.24 0.45
CA ASN A 184 11.27 7.93 0.36
C ASN A 184 11.57 7.39 1.75
N ILE A 185 11.28 6.10 1.92
CA ILE A 185 11.42 5.37 3.18
C ILE A 185 12.15 4.07 2.84
N ASN A 186 13.40 3.94 3.28
CA ASN A 186 14.17 2.72 3.15
C ASN A 186 14.09 1.92 4.45
N LEU A 187 13.59 0.68 4.38
CA LEU A 187 13.50 -0.23 5.52
C LEU A 187 13.49 -1.69 5.05
N GLU A 188 13.95 -2.60 5.89
CA GLU A 188 13.85 -4.04 5.60
C GLU A 188 12.48 -4.59 6.02
N THR A 189 11.91 -5.46 5.19
CA THR A 189 10.67 -6.19 5.48
C THR A 189 10.85 -7.68 5.17
N PRO A 190 10.05 -8.57 5.77
CA PRO A 190 10.10 -9.99 5.43
C PRO A 190 9.32 -10.30 4.14
N PHE A 191 8.77 -9.30 3.45
CA PHE A 191 8.00 -9.52 2.24
C PHE A 191 8.91 -9.79 1.04
N PRO A 192 8.53 -10.72 0.16
CA PRO A 192 9.24 -10.88 -1.10
C PRO A 192 9.06 -9.63 -1.95
N ARG A 193 9.95 -9.45 -2.93
CA ARG A 193 9.75 -8.46 -3.97
C ARG A 193 8.52 -8.83 -4.81
N TRP A 194 7.49 -7.98 -4.79
CA TRP A 194 6.27 -8.19 -5.57
C TRP A 194 6.54 -8.08 -7.07
N LYS A 195 5.97 -8.99 -7.86
CA LYS A 195 6.32 -9.10 -9.29
C LYS A 195 5.88 -7.91 -10.12
N PHE A 196 4.86 -7.15 -9.69
CA PHE A 196 4.46 -5.94 -10.39
C PHE A 196 5.54 -4.85 -10.39
N LEU A 197 6.44 -4.85 -9.42
CA LEU A 197 7.54 -3.88 -9.36
C LEU A 197 8.54 -4.10 -10.51
N ASP A 198 8.63 -5.33 -10.99
CA ASP A 198 9.55 -5.76 -12.06
C ASP A 198 8.83 -5.93 -13.41
N SER A 199 7.56 -5.55 -13.52
CA SER A 199 6.81 -5.67 -14.77
C SER A 199 7.25 -4.64 -15.81
N GLU A 200 6.91 -4.92 -17.06
CA GLU A 200 7.06 -3.98 -18.16
C GLU A 200 6.22 -2.71 -17.90
N ASN A 201 6.74 -1.57 -18.34
CA ASN A 201 5.94 -0.34 -18.38
C ASN A 201 4.90 -0.47 -19.49
N ILE A 202 3.66 -0.14 -19.18
CA ILE A 202 2.52 -0.18 -20.10
C ILE A 202 2.51 1.07 -20.98
N ILE A 203 2.97 2.19 -20.44
CA ILE A 203 3.07 3.49 -21.10
C ILE A 203 4.39 4.16 -20.74
N GLU A 204 4.89 5.02 -21.63
CA GLU A 204 6.15 5.76 -21.42
C GLU A 204 5.99 7.02 -20.56
N LYS A 205 4.84 7.68 -20.65
CA LYS A 205 4.49 8.87 -19.86
C LYS A 205 3.40 8.57 -18.84
N ARG A 206 3.13 9.49 -17.91
CA ARG A 206 2.09 9.24 -16.89
C ARG A 206 0.70 9.18 -17.53
N TYR A 207 -0.15 8.33 -16.97
CA TYR A 207 -1.52 8.13 -17.46
C TYR A 207 -2.36 9.41 -17.39
N ASP A 208 -2.17 10.18 -16.33
CA ASP A 208 -2.89 11.42 -16.03
C ASP A 208 -2.44 12.62 -16.90
N GLU A 209 -1.40 12.41 -17.72
CA GLU A 209 -0.89 13.34 -18.74
C GLU A 209 -1.37 12.97 -20.17
N LEU A 210 -2.15 11.90 -20.32
CA LEU A 210 -2.70 11.52 -21.62
C LEU A 210 -3.85 12.45 -22.00
N SER A 211 -3.74 13.06 -23.18
CA SER A 211 -4.90 13.67 -23.84
C SER A 211 -5.91 12.60 -24.27
N ASN A 212 -7.16 13.00 -24.52
CA ASN A 212 -8.19 12.08 -25.02
C ASN A 212 -7.77 11.37 -26.32
N ASP A 213 -7.08 12.07 -27.22
CA ASP A 213 -6.60 11.49 -28.48
C ASP A 213 -5.48 10.45 -28.25
N GLU A 214 -4.57 10.71 -27.32
CA GLU A 214 -3.53 9.75 -26.94
C GLU A 214 -4.11 8.54 -26.23
N TYR A 215 -5.09 8.74 -25.35
CA TYR A 215 -5.83 7.67 -24.71
C TYR A 215 -6.52 6.78 -25.74
N ASN A 216 -7.22 7.37 -26.70
CA ASN A 216 -7.89 6.63 -27.77
C ASN A 216 -6.89 5.88 -28.66
N LYS A 217 -5.73 6.48 -28.98
CA LYS A 217 -4.66 5.77 -29.70
C LYS A 217 -4.10 4.60 -28.89
N LEU A 218 -3.87 4.81 -27.60
CA LEU A 218 -3.37 3.77 -26.69
C LEU A 218 -4.35 2.59 -26.61
N ARG A 219 -5.65 2.88 -26.54
CA ARG A 219 -6.72 1.89 -26.57
C ARG A 219 -6.67 0.99 -27.81
N GLU A 220 -6.27 1.53 -28.95
CA GLU A 220 -6.19 0.80 -30.21
C GLU A 220 -4.93 -0.08 -30.35
N THR A 221 -3.97 0.03 -29.42
CA THR A 221 -2.74 -0.78 -29.44
C THR A 221 -3.03 -2.26 -29.22
N LYS A 222 -2.13 -3.10 -29.74
CA LYS A 222 -2.20 -4.56 -29.57
C LYS A 222 -2.26 -4.96 -28.09
N ASP A 223 -1.42 -4.36 -27.26
CA ASP A 223 -1.30 -4.68 -25.84
C ASP A 223 -2.62 -4.43 -25.10
N ILE A 224 -3.25 -3.27 -25.31
CA ILE A 224 -4.51 -2.93 -24.65
C ILE A 224 -5.68 -3.80 -25.17
N LYS A 225 -5.69 -4.14 -26.47
CA LYS A 225 -6.68 -5.10 -27.02
C LYS A 225 -6.53 -6.49 -26.42
N GLU A 226 -5.30 -6.96 -26.20
CA GLU A 226 -5.01 -8.22 -25.52
C GLU A 226 -5.44 -8.18 -24.05
N PHE A 227 -5.23 -7.05 -23.36
CA PHE A 227 -5.73 -6.81 -22.01
C PHE A 227 -7.26 -6.98 -21.93
N PHE A 228 -8.01 -6.32 -22.81
CA PHE A 228 -9.47 -6.48 -22.89
C PHE A 228 -9.88 -7.92 -23.23
N THR A 229 -9.10 -8.63 -24.05
CA THR A 229 -9.35 -10.05 -24.37
C THR A 229 -9.23 -10.94 -23.13
N VAL A 230 -8.19 -10.73 -22.30
CA VAL A 230 -8.01 -11.45 -21.04
C VAL A 230 -9.14 -11.15 -20.06
N HIS A 231 -9.54 -9.87 -19.94
CA HIS A 231 -10.68 -9.48 -19.11
C HIS A 231 -11.99 -10.14 -19.59
N LYS A 232 -12.25 -10.11 -20.90
CA LYS A 232 -13.44 -10.72 -21.50
C LYS A 232 -13.51 -12.22 -21.24
N LYS A 233 -12.38 -12.93 -21.25
CA LYS A 233 -12.32 -14.36 -20.88
C LYS A 233 -12.89 -14.61 -19.48
N ILE A 234 -12.57 -13.73 -18.51
CA ILE A 234 -13.08 -13.84 -17.15
C ILE A 234 -14.59 -13.61 -17.11
N TYR A 235 -15.06 -12.54 -17.77
CA TYR A 235 -16.48 -12.23 -17.88
C TYR A 235 -17.28 -13.39 -18.53
N ASP A 236 -16.81 -13.92 -19.66
CA ASP A 236 -17.49 -14.99 -20.39
C ASP A 236 -17.60 -16.28 -19.55
N ALA A 237 -16.59 -16.58 -18.75
CA ALA A 237 -16.61 -17.72 -17.83
C ALA A 237 -17.63 -17.50 -16.69
N LEU A 238 -17.65 -16.32 -16.08
CA LEU A 238 -18.63 -15.97 -15.03
C LEU A 238 -20.07 -15.99 -15.56
N MET A 239 -20.31 -15.51 -16.78
CA MET A 239 -21.62 -15.60 -17.45
C MET A 239 -22.08 -17.05 -17.64
N LYS A 240 -21.13 -17.97 -17.85
CA LYS A 240 -21.38 -19.42 -17.97
C LYS A 240 -21.40 -20.14 -16.63
N LYS A 241 -21.27 -19.42 -15.51
CA LYS A 241 -21.10 -19.95 -14.15
C LYS A 241 -19.87 -20.88 -13.99
N ASP A 242 -18.88 -20.74 -14.87
CA ASP A 242 -17.68 -21.56 -14.95
C ASP A 242 -16.50 -20.89 -14.23
N VAL A 243 -16.56 -20.88 -12.90
CA VAL A 243 -15.48 -20.31 -12.06
C VAL A 243 -14.21 -21.17 -12.14
N ASP A 244 -14.34 -22.47 -12.38
CA ASP A 244 -13.23 -23.42 -12.37
C ASP A 244 -12.21 -23.11 -13.48
N SER A 245 -12.66 -22.67 -14.66
CA SER A 245 -11.75 -22.36 -15.78
C SER A 245 -10.93 -21.07 -15.63
N ILE A 246 -11.25 -20.23 -14.63
CA ILE A 246 -10.61 -18.92 -14.43
C ILE A 246 -9.93 -18.75 -13.07
N ILE A 247 -10.19 -19.60 -12.09
CA ILE A 247 -9.69 -19.37 -10.73
C ILE A 247 -8.15 -19.34 -10.66
N ASP A 248 -7.49 -20.14 -11.49
CA ASP A 248 -6.01 -20.20 -11.56
C ASP A 248 -5.41 -18.93 -12.19
N MET A 249 -6.20 -18.13 -12.93
CA MET A 249 -5.74 -16.83 -13.45
C MET A 249 -5.41 -15.84 -12.32
N PHE A 250 -5.93 -16.08 -11.11
CA PHE A 250 -5.72 -15.25 -9.93
C PHE A 250 -4.61 -15.79 -9.00
N ASP A 251 -3.88 -16.85 -9.39
CA ASP A 251 -2.92 -17.53 -8.52
C ASP A 251 -1.84 -16.59 -7.97
N GLU A 252 -1.28 -15.73 -8.82
CA GLU A 252 -0.27 -14.76 -8.39
C GLU A 252 -0.85 -13.82 -7.33
N ARG A 253 -1.93 -13.12 -7.65
CA ARG A 253 -2.66 -12.24 -6.73
C ARG A 253 -2.98 -12.92 -5.40
N ASN A 254 -3.52 -14.14 -5.44
CA ASN A 254 -3.95 -14.85 -4.24
C ASN A 254 -2.76 -15.29 -3.39
N SER A 255 -1.70 -15.81 -4.00
CA SER A 255 -0.49 -16.20 -3.29
C SER A 255 0.21 -15.00 -2.64
N GLU A 256 0.29 -13.87 -3.34
CA GLU A 256 0.89 -12.64 -2.80
C GLU A 256 0.06 -12.07 -1.64
N MET A 257 -1.27 -12.14 -1.71
CA MET A 257 -2.14 -11.73 -0.61
C MET A 257 -2.08 -12.66 0.60
N ASP A 258 -1.93 -13.98 0.39
CA ASP A 258 -1.71 -14.93 1.48
C ASP A 258 -0.42 -14.59 2.24
N ILE A 259 0.66 -14.26 1.52
CA ILE A 259 1.93 -13.82 2.12
C ILE A 259 1.76 -12.47 2.83
N ALA A 260 1.22 -11.46 2.15
CA ALA A 260 1.11 -10.11 2.68
C ALA A 260 0.26 -10.05 3.96
N MET A 261 -0.76 -10.89 4.08
CA MET A 261 -1.67 -10.91 5.22
C MET A 261 -1.43 -12.08 6.18
N TYR A 262 -0.29 -12.78 6.03
CA TYR A 262 0.14 -13.91 6.86
C TYR A 262 -0.86 -15.07 6.97
N TYR A 263 -1.68 -15.29 5.93
CA TYR A 263 -2.57 -16.44 5.85
C TYR A 263 -1.87 -17.67 5.28
N LYS A 264 -2.34 -18.85 5.67
CA LYS A 264 -1.89 -20.11 5.09
C LYS A 264 -2.46 -20.27 3.68
N ASN A 265 -1.58 -20.40 2.68
CA ASN A 265 -1.96 -20.72 1.30
C ASN A 265 -2.74 -22.06 1.25
N PRO A 266 -3.86 -22.18 0.50
CA PRO A 266 -4.43 -21.22 -0.49
C PRO A 266 -5.65 -20.44 0.04
N TYR A 267 -5.53 -19.68 1.13
CA TYR A 267 -6.67 -19.02 1.77
C TYR A 267 -7.41 -18.03 0.84
N TYR A 268 -6.71 -17.09 0.20
CA TYR A 268 -7.37 -16.11 -0.68
C TYR A 268 -7.95 -16.73 -1.95
N LYS A 269 -7.32 -17.78 -2.49
CA LYS A 269 -7.85 -18.53 -3.64
C LYS A 269 -9.17 -19.20 -3.28
N ASN A 270 -9.22 -19.93 -2.16
CA ASN A 270 -10.45 -20.56 -1.68
C ASN A 270 -11.54 -19.52 -1.41
N ARG A 271 -11.19 -18.41 -0.74
CA ARG A 271 -12.15 -17.34 -0.44
C ARG A 271 -12.71 -16.69 -1.70
N LEU A 272 -11.87 -16.41 -2.71
CA LEU A 272 -12.30 -15.85 -3.98
C LEU A 272 -13.20 -16.83 -4.73
N TYR A 273 -12.79 -18.10 -4.82
CA TYR A 273 -13.56 -19.17 -5.45
C TYR A 273 -14.97 -19.28 -4.87
N GLU A 274 -15.09 -19.41 -3.55
CA GLU A 274 -16.39 -19.51 -2.87
C GLU A 274 -17.27 -18.28 -3.11
N LYS A 275 -16.67 -17.08 -3.09
CA LYS A 275 -17.41 -15.83 -3.33
C LYS A 275 -17.90 -15.72 -4.78
N LEU A 276 -17.06 -16.06 -5.76
CA LEU A 276 -17.46 -16.09 -7.17
C LEU A 276 -18.53 -17.15 -7.43
N LYS A 277 -18.34 -18.39 -6.92
CA LYS A 277 -19.33 -19.47 -7.03
C LYS A 277 -20.67 -19.08 -6.40
N LYS A 278 -20.65 -18.43 -5.24
CA LYS A 278 -21.89 -17.90 -4.63
C LYS A 278 -22.57 -16.90 -5.56
N ASN A 279 -21.84 -15.90 -6.05
CA ASN A 279 -22.43 -14.82 -6.84
C ASN A 279 -22.96 -15.27 -8.21
N VAL A 280 -22.25 -16.15 -8.93
CA VAL A 280 -22.73 -16.65 -10.23
C VAL A 280 -23.94 -17.57 -10.10
N ASN A 281 -24.19 -18.14 -8.92
CA ASN A 281 -25.33 -19.01 -8.64
C ASN A 281 -26.48 -18.29 -7.91
N ASP A 282 -26.33 -17.00 -7.63
CA ASP A 282 -27.36 -16.20 -6.98
C ASP A 282 -28.31 -15.60 -8.03
N ASP A 283 -29.48 -16.22 -8.18
CA ASP A 283 -30.48 -15.81 -9.17
C ASP A 283 -31.12 -14.44 -8.86
N SER A 284 -30.90 -13.87 -7.66
CA SER A 284 -31.30 -12.49 -7.36
C SER A 284 -30.37 -11.44 -7.95
N ARG A 285 -29.22 -11.87 -8.51
CA ARG A 285 -28.16 -10.99 -8.98
C ARG A 285 -27.94 -11.16 -10.48
N GLU A 286 -27.32 -10.14 -11.07
CA GLU A 286 -26.89 -10.14 -12.45
C GLU A 286 -25.46 -9.60 -12.57
N LEU A 287 -24.67 -10.22 -13.45
CA LEU A 287 -23.35 -9.73 -13.77
C LEU A 287 -23.48 -8.46 -14.62
N LEU A 288 -22.76 -7.40 -14.25
CA LEU A 288 -22.70 -6.16 -14.99
C LEU A 288 -22.27 -6.45 -16.44
N LYS A 289 -23.11 -6.02 -17.39
CA LYS A 289 -22.90 -6.32 -18.81
C LYS A 289 -21.55 -5.80 -19.30
N TRP A 290 -20.76 -6.69 -19.88
CA TRP A 290 -19.52 -6.32 -20.54
C TRP A 290 -19.79 -5.62 -21.87
N ASP A 291 -19.24 -4.41 -22.03
CA ASP A 291 -19.32 -3.60 -23.23
C ASP A 291 -17.99 -2.85 -23.39
N GLU A 292 -17.10 -3.38 -24.22
CA GLU A 292 -15.77 -2.80 -24.44
C GLU A 292 -15.86 -1.31 -24.73
N SER A 293 -16.82 -0.88 -25.57
CA SER A 293 -16.96 0.51 -26.01
C SER A 293 -17.14 1.50 -24.85
N LYS A 294 -17.70 1.03 -23.73
CA LYS A 294 -18.00 1.82 -22.53
C LYS A 294 -16.99 1.64 -21.40
N MET A 295 -16.07 0.69 -21.53
CA MET A 295 -15.06 0.43 -20.51
C MET A 295 -13.89 1.40 -20.66
N TYR A 296 -13.56 2.04 -19.55
CA TYR A 296 -12.32 2.80 -19.39
C TYR A 296 -11.32 1.94 -18.63
N PHE A 297 -10.11 1.84 -19.16
CA PHE A 297 -8.97 1.36 -18.40
C PHE A 297 -8.23 2.54 -17.76
N PHE A 298 -7.52 2.27 -16.67
CA PHE A 298 -6.69 3.20 -15.93
C PHE A 298 -5.34 2.54 -15.67
N ILE A 299 -4.28 3.33 -15.65
CA ILE A 299 -2.92 2.85 -15.33
C ILE A 299 -2.45 3.55 -14.05
N GLU A 300 -1.90 2.78 -13.12
CA GLU A 300 -1.34 3.29 -11.87
C GLU A 300 -0.09 4.15 -12.14
N GLU A 301 0.29 4.99 -11.17
CA GLU A 301 1.33 6.01 -11.36
C GLU A 301 2.70 5.42 -11.69
N ASN A 302 2.99 4.21 -11.20
CA ASN A 302 4.21 3.49 -11.56
C ASN A 302 4.26 2.97 -13.00
N GLY A 303 3.20 3.16 -13.80
CA GLY A 303 3.10 2.74 -15.20
C GLY A 303 3.08 1.23 -15.41
N LYS A 304 3.00 0.43 -14.34
CA LYS A 304 3.22 -1.03 -14.34
C LYS A 304 1.94 -1.84 -14.14
N LEU A 305 0.89 -1.19 -13.63
CA LEU A 305 -0.40 -1.82 -13.36
C LEU A 305 -1.51 -1.12 -14.16
N ILE A 306 -2.38 -1.91 -14.77
CA ILE A 306 -3.59 -1.46 -15.46
C ILE A 306 -4.83 -2.11 -14.83
N TYR A 307 -5.94 -1.39 -14.78
CA TYR A 307 -7.22 -1.91 -14.30
C TYR A 307 -8.41 -1.31 -15.06
N ILE A 308 -9.57 -1.95 -14.96
CA ILE A 308 -10.86 -1.40 -15.40
C ILE A 308 -11.67 -1.10 -14.14
N ASP A 309 -12.27 0.09 -14.07
CA ASP A 309 -13.18 0.39 -12.97
C ASP A 309 -14.46 -0.45 -13.10
N GLY A 310 -14.90 -1.07 -12.00
CA GLY A 310 -16.02 -2.01 -12.03
C GLY A 310 -15.79 -3.27 -12.88
N ALA A 311 -14.53 -3.69 -13.08
CA ALA A 311 -14.11 -4.81 -13.93
C ALA A 311 -15.06 -6.02 -13.91
N ILE A 312 -15.37 -6.53 -12.71
CA ILE A 312 -16.40 -7.54 -12.48
C ILE A 312 -17.29 -7.04 -11.36
N ALA A 313 -18.59 -6.88 -11.63
CA ALA A 313 -19.56 -6.47 -10.63
C ALA A 313 -20.85 -7.31 -10.75
N PHE A 314 -21.36 -7.79 -9.63
CA PHE A 314 -22.67 -8.42 -9.53
C PHE A 314 -23.63 -7.43 -8.86
N ASN A 315 -24.69 -7.06 -9.56
CA ASN A 315 -25.72 -6.16 -9.07
C ASN A 315 -26.94 -6.97 -8.66
N ASP A 316 -27.61 -6.56 -7.59
CA ASP A 316 -28.91 -7.11 -7.26
C ASP A 316 -29.93 -6.61 -8.30
N LYS A 317 -30.84 -7.49 -8.73
CA LYS A 317 -31.82 -7.18 -9.78
C LYS A 317 -32.81 -6.08 -9.39
N ASP A 318 -32.97 -5.84 -8.09
CA ASP A 318 -33.77 -4.74 -7.55
C ASP A 318 -32.99 -3.41 -7.46
N GLY A 319 -31.70 -3.42 -7.81
CA GLY A 319 -30.80 -2.27 -7.78
C GLY A 319 -30.33 -1.88 -6.38
N SER A 320 -30.57 -2.71 -5.36
CA SER A 320 -30.29 -2.34 -3.97
C SER A 320 -28.80 -2.37 -3.61
N THR A 321 -28.05 -3.36 -4.10
CA THR A 321 -26.62 -3.48 -3.82
C THR A 321 -25.79 -3.95 -5.02
N SER A 322 -24.48 -3.75 -4.93
CA SER A 322 -23.49 -4.25 -5.88
C SER A 322 -22.32 -4.88 -5.15
N THR A 323 -21.76 -5.95 -5.70
CA THR A 323 -20.48 -6.52 -5.27
C THR A 323 -19.51 -6.49 -6.43
N SER A 324 -18.47 -5.67 -6.30
CA SER A 324 -17.40 -5.56 -7.29
C SER A 324 -16.13 -6.30 -6.85
N TYR A 325 -15.38 -6.75 -7.85
CA TYR A 325 -14.07 -7.36 -7.74
C TYR A 325 -13.10 -6.50 -8.55
N PRO A 326 -12.45 -5.51 -7.94
CA PRO A 326 -11.39 -4.77 -8.61
C PRO A 326 -10.25 -5.74 -8.96
N MET A 327 -9.64 -5.54 -10.12
CA MET A 327 -8.55 -6.37 -10.61
C MET A 327 -7.49 -5.49 -11.25
N LEU A 328 -6.25 -5.61 -10.81
CA LEU A 328 -5.11 -4.98 -11.46
C LEU A 328 -4.28 -6.04 -12.17
N PHE A 329 -3.80 -5.67 -13.35
CA PHE A 329 -3.03 -6.52 -14.24
C PHE A 329 -1.66 -5.91 -14.45
N ARG A 330 -0.64 -6.77 -14.54
CA ARG A 330 0.69 -6.41 -15.00
C ARG A 330 1.01 -7.13 -16.31
N LYS A 331 1.99 -6.62 -17.05
CA LYS A 331 2.50 -7.25 -18.27
C LYS A 331 3.84 -7.94 -18.04
N GLU A 332 3.99 -9.15 -18.55
CA GLU A 332 5.25 -9.91 -18.56
C GLU A 332 5.37 -10.73 -19.84
N LYS A 333 6.38 -10.43 -20.69
CA LYS A 333 6.70 -11.19 -21.91
C LYS A 333 5.45 -11.44 -22.76
N ASP A 334 4.73 -10.37 -23.09
CA ASP A 334 3.48 -10.38 -23.85
C ASP A 334 2.29 -11.09 -23.19
N LYS A 335 2.31 -11.29 -21.87
CA LYS A 335 1.18 -11.85 -21.12
C LYS A 335 0.67 -10.89 -20.07
N TRP A 336 -0.65 -10.76 -20.02
CA TRP A 336 -1.36 -10.05 -18.94
C TRP A 336 -1.64 -11.01 -17.78
N ILE A 337 -1.24 -10.61 -16.58
CA ILE A 337 -1.33 -11.42 -15.36
C ILE A 337 -2.10 -10.63 -14.31
N ILE A 338 -3.11 -11.25 -13.69
CA ILE A 338 -3.84 -10.65 -12.58
C ILE A 338 -2.95 -10.69 -11.35
N THR A 339 -2.61 -9.52 -10.81
CA THR A 339 -1.66 -9.40 -9.73
C THR A 339 -2.28 -8.77 -8.47
N ARG A 340 -3.35 -7.97 -8.55
CA ARG A 340 -4.04 -7.43 -7.35
C ARG A 340 -5.55 -7.55 -7.41
#